data_AF-A0AAV8Y8K2-F1
#
_entry.id   AF-A0AAV8Y8K2-F1
#
_cell.length_a   1.000
_cell.length_b   1.000
_cell.length_c   1.000
_cell.angle_alpha   90.00
_cell.angle_beta   90.00
_cell.angle_gamma   90.00
#
_symmetry.space_group_name_H-M   'P 1'
#
loop_
_entity.id
_entity.type
_entity.pdbx_description
1 polymer ?
#
loop_
_entity_poly.entity_id
_entity_poly.type
_entity_poly.pdbx_seq_one_letter_code
_entity_poly.pdbx_strand_id
1 'polypeptide(L)' 'MFVKSGTLLRNIMVNNVKRCSHGGMAGENLPFGKSLGRPGKLTLLFCLYFGTGFWAPFLILTYQEFLK' A
#
# COMPACT_ATOMS: atom_id res chain seq x y z
N MET A 1 20.61 19.58 -30.03
CA MET A 1 19.72 20.14 -28.97
C MET A 1 18.26 19.67 -29.04
N PHE A 2 17.80 19.01 -30.13
CA PHE A 2 16.39 18.59 -30.30
C PHE A 2 15.97 17.25 -29.66
N VAL A 3 16.91 16.33 -29.36
CA VAL A 3 16.60 14.99 -28.81
C VAL A 3 16.04 15.05 -27.37
N LYS A 4 16.38 16.08 -26.60
CA LYS A 4 15.87 16.29 -25.23
C LYS A 4 14.41 16.75 -25.19
N SER A 5 13.89 17.40 -26.24
CA SER A 5 12.47 17.82 -26.29
C SER A 5 11.53 16.62 -26.41
N GLY A 6 11.91 15.59 -27.15
CA GLY A 6 11.08 14.37 -27.30
C GLY A 6 10.95 13.58 -26.00
N THR A 7 12.02 13.52 -25.19
CA THR A 7 11.99 12.87 -23.86
C THR A 7 11.22 13.70 -22.84
N LEU A 8 11.32 15.03 -22.87
CA LEU A 8 10.48 15.89 -22.02
C LEU A 8 8.99 15.77 -22.32
N LEU A 9 8.60 15.79 -23.60
CA LEU A 9 7.22 15.62 -24.03
C LEU A 9 6.67 14.24 -23.64
N ARG A 10 7.47 13.18 -23.81
CA ARG A 10 7.11 11.83 -23.37
C ARG A 10 6.90 11.75 -21.86
N ASN A 11 7.77 12.41 -21.09
CA ASN A 11 7.64 12.45 -19.62
C ASN A 11 6.39 13.23 -19.18
N ILE A 12 6.05 14.33 -19.86
CA ILE A 12 4.84 15.12 -19.59
C ILE A 12 3.59 14.28 -19.91
N MET A 13 3.55 13.59 -21.06
CA MET A 13 2.40 12.73 -21.40
C MET A 13 2.24 11.58 -20.40
N VAL A 14 3.31 10.85 -20.09
CA VAL A 14 3.25 9.71 -19.15
C VAL A 14 2.84 10.17 -17.75
N ASN A 15 3.28 11.35 -17.31
CA ASN A 15 2.91 11.89 -16.00
C ASN A 15 1.46 12.40 -15.97
N ASN A 16 0.93 12.94 -17.07
CA ASN A 16 -0.46 13.38 -17.14
C ASN A 16 -1.44 12.21 -17.24
N VAL A 17 -1.12 11.16 -18.01
CA VAL A 17 -1.96 9.92 -18.06
C VAL A 17 -2.07 9.28 -16.67
N LYS A 18 -0.99 9.30 -15.88
CA LYS A 18 -1.00 8.80 -14.50
C LYS A 18 -1.77 9.69 -13.51
N ARG A 19 -2.02 10.96 -13.83
CA ARG A 19 -2.70 11.94 -12.95
C ARG A 19 -4.18 12.16 -13.29
N CYS A 20 -4.60 11.88 -14.52
CA CYS A 20 -5.94 12.19 -15.00
C CYS A 20 -6.94 11.03 -14.93
N SER A 21 -6.52 9.81 -14.55
CA SER A 21 -7.39 8.63 -14.48
C SER A 21 -7.34 7.99 -13.10
N HIS A 22 -8.50 7.70 -12.50
CA HIS A 22 -8.61 6.77 -11.37
C HIS A 22 -8.33 5.36 -11.89
N GLY A 23 -7.21 4.75 -11.51
CA GLY A 23 -6.83 3.40 -11.94
C GLY A 23 -5.83 3.39 -13.08
N GLY A 24 -4.61 3.83 -12.79
CA GLY A 24 -3.45 3.71 -13.70
C GLY A 24 -2.11 3.62 -12.97
N MET A 25 -2.10 3.86 -11.66
CA MET A 25 -0.92 3.66 -10.81
C MET A 25 -0.99 2.31 -10.09
N ALA A 26 0.13 1.58 -10.09
CA ALA A 26 0.23 0.32 -9.36
C ALA A 26 -0.14 0.52 -7.89
N GLY A 27 -1.18 -0.18 -7.44
CA GLY A 27 -1.71 -0.16 -6.08
C GLY A 27 -2.57 1.04 -5.68
N GLU A 28 -3.02 1.83 -6.65
CA GLU A 28 -4.06 2.85 -6.47
C GLU A 28 -5.42 2.25 -6.06
N ASN A 29 -5.68 1.01 -6.49
CA ASN A 29 -6.88 0.24 -6.14
C ASN A 29 -6.80 -0.45 -4.77
N LEU A 30 -5.67 -0.33 -4.06
CA LEU A 30 -5.50 -0.99 -2.77
C LEU A 30 -6.07 -0.12 -1.65
N PRO A 31 -6.80 -0.71 -0.70
CA PRO A 31 -7.36 0.04 0.44
C PRO A 31 -6.28 0.61 1.38
N PHE A 32 -5.01 0.25 1.17
CA PHE A 32 -3.83 0.77 1.86
C PHE A 32 -2.92 1.59 0.93
N GLY A 33 -3.45 2.15 -0.16
CA GLY A 33 -2.70 2.98 -1.14
C GLY A 33 -1.90 4.13 -0.50
N LYS A 34 -2.36 4.71 0.63
CA LYS A 34 -1.62 5.74 1.39
C LYS A 34 -0.31 5.23 2.02
N SER A 35 -0.15 3.92 2.14
CA SER A 35 1.04 3.26 2.67
C SER A 35 1.99 2.80 1.56
N LEU A 36 1.55 2.79 0.29
CA LEU A 36 2.43 2.53 -0.85
C LEU A 36 3.47 3.64 -0.98
N GLY A 37 4.72 3.26 -1.24
CA GLY A 37 5.87 4.17 -1.29
C GLY A 37 6.51 4.46 0.07
N ARG A 38 5.96 3.95 1.19
CA ARG A 38 6.54 4.07 2.53
C ARG A 38 6.73 2.67 3.13
N PRO A 39 7.88 2.00 2.91
CA PRO A 39 8.06 0.59 3.23
C PRO A 39 7.81 0.28 4.72
N GLY A 40 8.30 1.13 5.62
CA GLY A 40 8.06 0.94 7.07
C GLY A 40 6.57 1.02 7.46
N LYS A 41 5.78 1.91 6.84
CA LYS A 41 4.34 1.97 7.10
C LYS A 41 3.63 0.75 6.56
N LEU A 42 4.03 0.28 5.37
CA LEU A 42 3.46 -0.92 4.75
C LEU A 42 3.75 -2.16 5.60
N THR A 43 5.00 -2.39 6.00
CA THR A 43 5.40 -3.51 6.86
C THR A 43 4.64 -3.50 8.18
N LEU A 44 4.53 -2.34 8.84
CA LEU A 44 3.79 -2.24 10.10
C LEU A 44 2.31 -2.60 9.91
N LEU A 45 1.68 -2.13 8.84
CA LEU A 45 0.27 -2.42 8.53
C LEU A 45 0.06 -3.91 8.24
N PHE A 46 0.99 -4.55 7.54
CA PHE A 46 1.00 -6.00 7.33
C PHE A 46 1.16 -6.78 8.62
N CYS A 47 2.16 -6.43 9.45
CA CYS A 47 2.40 -7.08 10.73
C CYS A 47 1.20 -6.94 11.68
N LEU A 48 0.56 -5.77 11.73
CA LEU A 48 -0.64 -5.59 12.55
C LEU A 48 -1.82 -6.42 12.04
N TYR A 49 -2.08 -6.40 10.73
CA TYR A 49 -3.21 -7.14 10.16
C TYR A 49 -3.07 -8.65 10.38
N PHE A 50 -1.93 -9.23 9.99
CA PHE A 50 -1.71 -10.66 10.15
C PHE A 50 -1.42 -11.06 11.59
N GLY A 51 -0.70 -10.22 12.33
CA GLY A 51 -0.39 -10.45 13.74
C GLY A 51 -1.64 -10.51 14.59
N THR A 52 -2.56 -9.57 14.44
CA THR A 52 -3.83 -9.60 15.19
C THR A 52 -4.67 -10.82 14.88
N GLY A 53 -4.83 -11.18 13.60
CA GLY A 53 -5.56 -12.39 13.20
C GLY A 53 -4.92 -13.68 13.72
N PHE A 54 -3.59 -13.76 13.69
CA PHE A 54 -2.85 -14.91 14.21
C PHE A 54 -2.93 -15.04 15.73
N TRP A 55 -2.84 -13.93 16.47
CA TRP A 55 -2.85 -13.92 17.93
C TRP A 55 -4.26 -14.03 18.55
N ALA A 56 -5.31 -13.67 17.80
CA ALA A 56 -6.69 -13.69 18.28
C ALA A 56 -7.13 -15.02 18.95
N PRO A 57 -6.98 -16.21 18.35
CA PRO A 57 -7.42 -17.46 18.98
C PRO A 57 -6.66 -17.77 20.28
N PHE A 58 -5.37 -17.46 20.36
CA PHE A 58 -4.58 -17.66 21.57
C PHE A 58 -5.05 -16.74 22.69
N LEU A 59 -5.34 -15.47 22.37
CA LEU A 59 -5.88 -14.53 23.35
C LEU A 59 -7.25 -15.00 23.88
N ILE A 60 -8.13 -15.49 23.01
CA ILE A 60 -9.43 -16.05 23.42
C ILE A 60 -9.25 -17.25 24.36
N LEU A 61 -8.35 -18.17 24.02
CA LEU A 61 -8.07 -19.34 24.87
C LEU A 61 -7.46 -18.92 26.21
N THR A 62 -6.50 -18.00 26.23
CA THR A 62 -5.94 -17.50 27.48
C THR A 62 -7.00 -16.83 28.33
N TYR A 63 -7.87 -16.02 27.72
CA TYR A 63 -9.00 -15.39 28.40
C TYR A 63 -9.95 -16.43 29.00
N GLN A 64 -10.27 -17.49 28.25
CA GLN A 64 -11.15 -18.56 28.72
C GLN A 64 -10.56 -19.36 29.89
N GLU A 65 -9.24 -19.62 29.88
CA GLU A 65 -8.59 -20.36 30.96
C GLU A 65 -8.36 -19.51 32.21
N PHE A 66 -8.15 -18.20 32.08
CA PHE A 66 -8.05 -17.28 33.22
C PHE A 66 -9.40 -16.95 33.90
N LEU A 67 -10.52 -17.22 33.23
CA LEU A 67 -11.87 -16.94 33.74
C LEU A 67 -12.51 -18.11 34.51
N LYS A 68 -11.90 -19.31 34.45
CA LYS A 68 -12.26 -20.46 35.29
C LYS A 68 -11.55 -20.37 36.63
#